data_AF-A0A6I9YMS6-F1
#
_entry.id   AF-A0A6I9YMS6-F1
#
_cell.length_a   1.000
_cell.length_b   1.000
_cell.length_c   1.000
_cell.angle_alpha   90.00
_cell.angle_beta   90.00
_cell.angle_gamma   90.00
#
_symmetry.space_group_name_H-M   'P 1'
#
loop_
_entity.id
_entity.type
_entity.pdbx_description
1 polymer ?
#
loop_
_entity_poly.entity_id
_entity_poly.type
_entity_poly.pdbx_seq_one_letter_code
_entity_poly.pdbx_strand_id
1 'polypeptide(L)'
;MLFCVLGMLGNGLVIWLLGSSIKRNTFAIYFLNLSVADFGFLTFEMIIEIHGLPTNSYCGFPYEYFQMVVLLMHSTGQFLLTVISIDRCLSVLFPIWYRCHRPVHMFTNVCAVIWVISFILSSINLIIVAVALAFPLNVFYFNLYFSKVGRQKGETQRSIKELLQIVFKEEENCSDQTETSEGSKI
;
A
#
# COMPACT_ATOMS: atom_id res chain seq x y z
N MET A 1 20.58 -9.25 -3.44
CA MET A 1 21.42 -9.57 -4.64
C MET A 1 21.83 -11.03 -4.87
N LEU A 2 22.83 -11.63 -4.18
CA LEU A 2 23.35 -12.98 -4.53
C LEU A 2 22.29 -14.09 -4.49
N PHE A 3 21.47 -14.11 -3.44
CA PHE A 3 20.34 -15.03 -3.31
C PHE A 3 19.32 -14.84 -4.44
N CYS A 4 19.08 -13.61 -4.90
CA CYS A 4 18.18 -13.32 -6.01
C CYS A 4 18.72 -13.89 -7.32
N VAL A 5 20.01 -13.71 -7.60
CA VAL A 5 20.65 -14.25 -8.82
C VAL A 5 20.61 -15.78 -8.82
N LEU A 6 21.00 -16.42 -7.71
CA LEU A 6 20.96 -17.87 -7.58
C LEU A 6 19.53 -18.41 -7.71
N GLY A 7 18.56 -17.75 -7.06
CA GLY A 7 17.17 -18.13 -7.11
C GLY A 7 16.55 -17.95 -8.51
N MET A 8 16.88 -16.87 -9.23
CA MET A 8 16.43 -16.67 -10.62
C MET A 8 17.02 -17.73 -11.55
N LEU A 9 18.30 -18.05 -11.42
CA LEU A 9 18.94 -19.11 -12.19
C LEU A 9 18.30 -20.47 -11.91
N GLY A 10 18.07 -20.79 -10.64
CA GLY A 10 17.42 -22.04 -10.23
C GLY A 10 15.99 -22.15 -10.76
N ASN A 11 15.16 -21.15 -10.52
CA ASN A 11 13.77 -21.13 -10.98
C ASN A 11 13.65 -21.08 -12.51
N GLY A 12 14.52 -20.32 -13.18
CA GLY A 12 14.61 -20.29 -14.64
C GLY A 12 14.97 -21.64 -15.24
N LEU A 13 15.91 -22.37 -14.62
CA LEU A 13 16.25 -23.73 -15.05
C LEU A 13 15.07 -24.69 -14.88
N VAL A 14 14.32 -24.59 -13.79
CA VAL A 14 13.10 -25.41 -13.58
C VAL A 14 12.06 -25.11 -14.66
N ILE A 15 11.80 -23.82 -14.97
CA ILE A 15 10.89 -23.43 -16.05
C ILE A 15 11.36 -24.00 -17.39
N TRP A 16 12.65 -23.91 -17.70
CA TRP A 16 13.22 -24.46 -18.93
C TRP A 16 13.07 -25.98 -19.01
N LEU A 17 13.44 -26.71 -17.95
CA LEU A 17 13.39 -28.17 -17.91
C LEU A 17 11.95 -28.69 -17.96
N LEU A 18 11.04 -28.13 -17.16
CA LEU A 18 9.64 -28.58 -17.11
C LEU A 18 8.83 -28.05 -18.29
N GLY A 19 9.18 -26.90 -18.85
CA GLY A 19 8.54 -26.31 -20.03
C GLY A 19 8.89 -27.03 -21.34
N SER A 20 10.14 -27.45 -21.50
CA SER A 20 10.61 -28.21 -22.68
C SER A 20 10.25 -29.71 -22.63
N SER A 21 9.84 -30.22 -21.47
CA SER A 21 9.43 -31.62 -21.30
C SER A 21 8.06 -31.90 -21.94
N ILE A 22 8.07 -32.61 -23.08
CA ILE A 22 6.88 -32.98 -23.89
C ILE A 22 5.83 -33.81 -23.12
N LYS A 23 6.24 -34.58 -22.11
CA LYS A 23 5.31 -35.25 -21.18
C LYS A 23 4.98 -34.30 -20.03
N ARG A 24 3.99 -33.41 -20.23
CA ARG A 24 3.39 -32.60 -19.17
C ARG A 24 2.72 -33.51 -18.14
N ASN A 25 3.51 -33.98 -17.17
CA ASN A 25 2.97 -34.57 -15.96
C ASN A 25 2.26 -33.49 -15.16
N THR A 26 1.11 -33.82 -14.59
CA THR A 26 0.28 -32.84 -13.90
C THR A 26 0.98 -32.17 -12.71
N PHE A 27 1.89 -32.89 -12.05
CA PHE A 27 2.77 -32.32 -11.03
C PHE A 27 3.72 -31.24 -11.57
N ALA A 28 4.18 -31.36 -12.82
CA ALA A 28 5.04 -30.37 -13.42
C ALA A 28 4.33 -29.01 -13.54
N ILE A 29 2.98 -28.98 -13.61
CA ILE A 29 2.22 -27.73 -13.66
C ILE A 29 2.35 -26.94 -12.35
N TYR A 30 2.33 -27.61 -11.19
CA TYR A 30 2.53 -26.95 -9.90
C TYR A 30 3.94 -26.37 -9.76
N PHE A 31 4.95 -27.19 -10.05
CA PHE A 31 6.34 -26.74 -9.98
C PHE A 31 6.61 -25.63 -10.99
N LEU A 32 5.99 -25.67 -12.18
CA LEU A 32 6.13 -24.61 -13.17
C LEU A 32 5.44 -23.32 -12.71
N ASN A 33 4.21 -23.38 -12.17
CA ASN A 33 3.55 -22.19 -11.60
C ASN A 33 4.33 -21.62 -10.40
N LEU A 34 4.86 -22.48 -9.55
CA LEU A 34 5.68 -22.09 -8.40
C LEU A 34 6.97 -21.41 -8.86
N SER A 35 7.71 -22.00 -9.79
CA SER A 35 8.92 -21.40 -10.33
C SER A 35 8.66 -20.10 -11.08
N VAL A 36 7.50 -19.95 -11.74
CA VAL A 36 7.08 -18.67 -12.34
C VAL A 36 6.83 -17.62 -11.26
N ALA A 37 6.13 -17.98 -10.18
CA ALA A 37 5.89 -17.07 -9.05
C ALA A 37 7.20 -16.65 -8.36
N ASP A 38 8.09 -17.61 -8.08
CA ASP A 38 9.39 -17.36 -7.43
C ASP A 38 10.32 -16.54 -8.34
N PHE A 39 10.38 -16.85 -9.64
CA PHE A 39 11.15 -16.07 -10.61
C PHE A 39 10.63 -14.64 -10.68
N GLY A 40 9.31 -14.45 -10.78
CA GLY A 40 8.67 -13.15 -10.77
C GLY A 40 9.00 -12.37 -9.49
N PHE A 41 8.78 -12.97 -8.33
CA PHE A 41 9.10 -12.38 -7.03
C PHE A 41 10.56 -11.90 -6.97
N LEU A 42 11.52 -12.75 -7.30
CA LEU A 42 12.95 -12.41 -7.26
C LEU A 42 13.34 -11.32 -8.27
N THR A 43 12.72 -11.32 -9.45
CA THR A 43 12.99 -10.29 -10.47
C THR A 43 12.51 -8.91 -10.01
N PHE A 44 11.27 -8.81 -9.49
CA PHE A 44 10.72 -7.55 -9.01
C PHE A 44 11.42 -7.06 -7.75
N GLU A 45 11.78 -7.98 -6.84
CA GLU A 45 12.59 -7.66 -5.66
C GLU A 45 13.95 -7.08 -6.06
N MET A 46 14.63 -7.68 -7.05
CA MET A 46 15.90 -7.17 -7.56
C MET A 46 15.74 -5.77 -8.18
N ILE A 47 14.69 -5.55 -8.97
CA ILE A 47 14.41 -4.23 -9.58
C ILE A 47 14.24 -3.17 -8.48
N ILE A 48 13.44 -3.46 -7.45
CA ILE A 48 13.24 -2.57 -6.31
C ILE A 48 14.57 -2.30 -5.59
N GLU A 49 15.36 -3.34 -5.30
CA GLU A 49 16.64 -3.23 -4.61
C GLU A 49 17.65 -2.37 -5.42
N ILE A 50 17.72 -2.56 -6.74
CA ILE A 50 18.57 -1.76 -7.64
C ILE A 50 18.14 -0.29 -7.68
N HIS A 51 16.84 -0.03 -7.83
CA HIS A 51 16.32 1.34 -7.89
C HIS A 51 16.33 2.04 -6.51
N GLY A 52 16.34 1.29 -5.41
CA GLY A 52 16.43 1.82 -4.06
C GLY A 52 17.84 2.17 -3.59
N LEU A 53 18.90 1.64 -4.23
CA LEU A 53 20.27 1.73 -3.71
C LEU A 53 21.02 3.04 -4.02
N PRO A 54 20.81 3.73 -5.16
CA PRO A 54 21.37 5.07 -5.33
C PRO A 54 20.54 5.97 -6.26
N THR A 55 19.58 6.73 -5.76
CA THR A 55 19.27 8.09 -6.26
C THR A 55 18.18 8.72 -5.41
N ASN A 56 18.45 9.94 -4.95
CA ASN A 56 17.53 10.84 -4.25
C ASN A 56 16.40 11.35 -5.17
N SER A 57 15.90 10.51 -6.06
CA SER A 57 14.96 10.84 -7.13
C SER A 57 13.89 9.76 -7.20
N TYR A 58 13.12 9.64 -6.12
CA TYR A 58 11.85 8.91 -6.03
C TYR A 58 10.77 9.44 -7.01
N CYS A 59 11.11 10.39 -7.88
CA CYS A 59 10.15 11.06 -8.75
C CYS A 59 9.94 10.22 -10.02
N GLY A 60 8.91 9.38 -10.01
CA GLY A 60 8.37 8.73 -11.22
C GLY A 60 8.41 7.21 -11.26
N PHE A 61 9.02 6.52 -10.29
CA PHE A 61 8.95 5.06 -10.23
C PHE A 61 7.66 4.62 -9.50
N PRO A 62 6.79 3.78 -10.10
CA PRO A 62 5.53 3.36 -9.49
C PRO A 62 5.77 2.26 -8.43
N TYR A 63 6.45 2.61 -7.35
CA TYR A 63 6.86 1.69 -6.27
C TYR A 63 5.67 0.89 -5.71
N GLU A 64 4.52 1.54 -5.52
CA GLU A 64 3.30 0.89 -5.02
C GLU A 64 2.81 -0.24 -5.93
N TYR A 65 2.91 -0.05 -7.25
CA TYR A 65 2.54 -1.07 -8.23
C TYR A 65 3.51 -2.26 -8.17
N PHE A 66 4.81 -1.99 -8.12
CA PHE A 66 5.82 -3.04 -7.97
C PHE A 66 5.65 -3.82 -6.67
N GLN A 67 5.35 -3.13 -5.57
CA GLN A 67 5.07 -3.74 -4.27
C GLN A 67 3.82 -4.64 -4.30
N MET A 68 2.76 -4.22 -5.00
CA MET A 68 1.56 -5.04 -5.21
C MET A 68 1.89 -6.35 -5.96
N VAL A 69 2.71 -6.26 -7.01
CA VAL A 69 3.12 -7.42 -7.82
C VAL A 69 4.00 -8.36 -7.01
N VAL A 70 4.95 -7.83 -6.23
CA VAL A 70 5.79 -8.62 -5.31
C VAL A 70 4.92 -9.37 -4.31
N LEU A 71 3.95 -8.71 -3.69
CA LEU A 71 3.04 -9.33 -2.74
C LEU A 71 2.19 -10.43 -3.38
N LEU A 72 1.71 -10.21 -4.61
CA LEU A 72 0.94 -11.19 -5.36
C LEU A 72 1.77 -12.44 -5.68
N MET A 73 2.99 -12.27 -6.18
CA MET A 73 3.89 -13.37 -6.51
C MET A 73 4.28 -14.15 -5.25
N HIS A 74 4.62 -13.44 -4.17
CA HIS A 74 4.94 -14.05 -2.89
C HIS A 74 3.78 -14.87 -2.32
N SER A 75 2.57 -14.30 -2.31
CA SER A 75 1.37 -14.99 -1.82
C SER A 75 1.08 -16.24 -2.63
N THR A 76 1.21 -16.15 -3.96
CA THR A 76 1.02 -17.29 -4.87
C THR A 76 2.01 -18.40 -4.60
N GLY A 77 3.29 -18.09 -4.41
CA GLY A 77 4.32 -19.06 -4.06
C GLY A 77 4.02 -19.76 -2.73
N GLN A 78 3.64 -19.00 -1.70
CA GLN A 78 3.27 -19.55 -0.39
C GLN A 78 2.05 -20.50 -0.49
N PHE A 79 0.99 -20.11 -1.18
CA PHE A 79 -0.19 -20.96 -1.35
C PHE A 79 0.12 -22.23 -2.16
N LEU A 80 0.91 -22.12 -3.23
CA LEU A 80 1.35 -23.28 -4.03
C LEU A 80 2.17 -24.25 -3.18
N LEU A 81 3.15 -23.77 -2.41
CA LEU A 81 3.93 -24.59 -1.48
C LEU A 81 3.04 -25.28 -0.45
N THR A 82 2.05 -24.57 0.07
CA THR A 82 1.09 -25.11 1.05
C THR A 82 0.28 -26.26 0.43
N VAL A 83 -0.26 -26.06 -0.77
CA VAL A 83 -1.03 -27.09 -1.49
C VAL A 83 -0.15 -28.28 -1.85
N ILE A 84 1.08 -28.05 -2.32
CA ILE A 84 2.04 -29.13 -2.61
C ILE A 84 2.34 -29.92 -1.33
N SER A 85 2.58 -29.24 -0.21
CA SER A 85 2.84 -29.88 1.09
C SER A 85 1.66 -30.75 1.53
N ILE A 86 0.42 -30.23 1.42
CA ILE A 86 -0.81 -30.97 1.71
C ILE A 86 -0.94 -32.19 0.81
N ASP A 87 -0.74 -32.03 -0.51
CA ASP A 87 -0.81 -33.13 -1.48
C ASP A 87 0.21 -34.25 -1.16
N ARG A 88 1.45 -33.87 -0.81
CA ARG A 88 2.49 -34.82 -0.40
C ARG A 88 2.15 -35.50 0.93
N CYS A 89 1.65 -34.75 1.90
CA CYS A 89 1.23 -35.28 3.19
C CYS A 89 0.08 -36.30 3.02
N LEU A 90 -0.93 -35.98 2.20
CA LEU A 90 -2.03 -36.88 1.87
C LEU A 90 -1.56 -38.13 1.12
N SER A 91 -0.61 -37.99 0.20
CA SER A 91 -0.02 -39.13 -0.51
C SER A 91 0.72 -40.10 0.41
N VAL A 92 1.31 -39.60 1.51
CA VAL A 92 2.03 -40.43 2.50
C VAL A 92 1.06 -41.07 3.49
N LEU A 93 0.05 -40.33 3.96
CA LEU A 93 -0.93 -40.82 4.94
C LEU A 93 -1.94 -41.81 4.32
N PHE A 94 -2.40 -41.58 3.09
CA PHE A 94 -3.45 -42.38 2.45
C PHE A 94 -3.06 -42.82 1.02
N PRO A 95 -2.08 -43.72 0.87
CA PRO A 95 -1.52 -44.09 -0.43
C PRO A 95 -2.53 -44.80 -1.37
N ILE A 96 -3.47 -45.57 -0.81
CA ILE A 96 -4.48 -46.32 -1.60
C ILE A 96 -5.53 -45.37 -2.21
N TRP A 97 -5.96 -44.37 -1.44
CA TRP A 97 -6.91 -43.35 -1.90
C TRP A 97 -6.28 -42.44 -2.95
N TYR A 98 -5.01 -42.04 -2.73
CA TYR A 98 -4.26 -41.21 -3.67
C TYR A 98 -4.13 -41.82 -5.07
N ARG A 99 -3.89 -43.15 -5.14
CA ARG A 99 -3.81 -43.89 -6.41
C ARG A 99 -5.14 -43.93 -7.15
N CYS A 100 -6.26 -44.06 -6.44
CA CYS A 100 -7.59 -44.17 -7.06
C CYS A 100 -8.19 -42.82 -7.45
N HIS A 101 -7.86 -41.75 -6.73
CA HIS A 101 -8.50 -40.45 -6.91
C HIS A 101 -7.68 -39.45 -7.76
N ARG A 102 -6.57 -39.87 -8.37
CA ARG A 102 -5.61 -38.99 -9.09
C ARG A 102 -6.30 -38.14 -10.18
N PRO A 103 -6.67 -36.87 -9.91
CA PRO A 103 -7.54 -36.12 -10.79
C PRO A 103 -6.70 -35.23 -11.70
N VAL A 104 -6.34 -35.73 -12.89
CA VAL A 104 -5.44 -35.08 -13.86
C VAL A 104 -5.89 -33.65 -14.26
N HIS A 105 -7.19 -33.34 -14.21
CA HIS A 105 -7.73 -32.03 -14.58
C HIS A 105 -7.88 -31.03 -13.44
N MET A 106 -7.89 -31.47 -12.18
CA MET A 106 -8.17 -30.55 -11.06
C MET A 106 -7.01 -29.61 -10.75
N PHE A 107 -5.79 -30.00 -11.11
CA PHE A 107 -4.58 -29.24 -10.77
C PHE A 107 -4.45 -27.91 -11.51
N THR A 108 -4.91 -27.82 -12.76
CA THR A 108 -4.99 -26.55 -13.50
C THR A 108 -6.00 -25.62 -12.83
N ASN A 109 -7.16 -26.16 -12.43
CA ASN A 109 -8.17 -25.39 -11.72
C ASN A 109 -7.65 -24.91 -10.36
N VAL A 110 -6.93 -25.75 -9.61
CA VAL A 110 -6.33 -25.36 -8.33
C VAL A 110 -5.31 -24.23 -8.52
N CYS A 111 -4.45 -24.30 -9.54
CA CYS A 111 -3.55 -23.18 -9.84
C CYS A 111 -4.34 -21.90 -10.14
N ALA A 112 -5.35 -21.97 -11.01
CA ALA A 112 -6.19 -20.81 -11.33
C ALA A 112 -6.87 -20.22 -10.09
N VAL A 113 -7.40 -21.07 -9.19
CA VAL A 113 -8.00 -20.63 -7.92
C VAL A 113 -6.95 -19.96 -7.02
N ILE A 114 -5.75 -20.50 -6.92
CA ILE A 114 -4.66 -19.90 -6.14
C ILE A 114 -4.31 -18.50 -6.69
N TRP A 115 -4.17 -18.36 -8.01
CA TRP A 115 -3.93 -17.05 -8.64
C TRP A 115 -5.02 -16.04 -8.31
N VAL A 116 -6.29 -16.46 -8.34
CA VAL A 116 -7.44 -15.61 -7.99
C VAL A 116 -7.40 -15.21 -6.51
N ILE A 117 -7.15 -16.15 -5.60
CA ILE A 117 -7.06 -15.88 -4.16
C ILE A 117 -5.89 -14.93 -3.86
N SER A 118 -4.73 -15.14 -4.47
CA SER A 118 -3.58 -14.24 -4.34
C SER A 118 -3.88 -12.83 -4.83
N PHE A 119 -4.62 -12.70 -5.94
CA PHE A 119 -5.01 -11.40 -6.47
C PHE A 119 -5.97 -10.67 -5.51
N ILE A 120 -6.95 -11.39 -4.94
CA ILE A 120 -7.87 -10.84 -3.94
C ILE A 120 -7.09 -10.38 -2.71
N LEU A 121 -6.16 -11.21 -2.19
CA LEU A 121 -5.38 -10.87 -1.00
C LEU A 121 -4.46 -9.66 -1.23
N SER A 122 -3.82 -9.58 -2.39
CA SER A 122 -3.00 -8.43 -2.78
C SER A 122 -3.86 -7.16 -2.91
N SER A 123 -5.05 -7.27 -3.50
CA SER A 123 -6.00 -6.16 -3.61
C SER A 123 -6.50 -5.66 -2.25
N ILE A 124 -6.81 -6.58 -1.33
CA ILE A 124 -7.21 -6.23 0.04
C ILE A 124 -6.08 -5.48 0.75
N ASN A 125 -4.84 -5.96 0.64
CA ASN A 125 -3.68 -5.26 1.22
C ASN A 125 -3.54 -3.86 0.64
N LEU A 126 -3.66 -3.70 -0.68
CA LEU A 126 -3.60 -2.40 -1.34
C LEU A 126 -4.69 -1.45 -0.81
N ILE A 127 -5.93 -1.93 -0.67
CA ILE A 127 -7.03 -1.13 -0.11
C ILE A 127 -6.73 -0.74 1.34
N ILE A 128 -6.24 -1.66 2.17
CA ILE A 128 -5.88 -1.38 3.56
C ILE A 128 -4.79 -0.30 3.62
N VAL A 129 -3.74 -0.42 2.82
CA VAL A 129 -2.66 0.57 2.75
C VAL A 129 -3.19 1.92 2.26
N ALA A 130 -4.01 1.94 1.21
CA ALA A 130 -4.60 3.17 0.68
C ALA A 130 -5.47 3.88 1.73
N VAL A 131 -6.32 3.14 2.45
CA VAL A 131 -7.16 3.68 3.54
C VAL A 131 -6.29 4.15 4.71
N ALA A 132 -5.27 3.37 5.08
CA ALA A 132 -4.36 3.71 6.17
C ALA A 132 -3.51 4.94 5.88
N LEU A 133 -3.19 5.25 4.62
CA LEU A 133 -2.53 6.48 4.19
C LEU A 133 -3.51 7.66 4.07
N ALA A 134 -4.73 7.40 3.58
CA ALA A 134 -5.74 8.44 3.40
C ALA A 134 -6.27 8.99 4.74
N PHE A 135 -6.40 8.14 5.77
CA PHE A 135 -6.93 8.54 7.08
C PHE A 135 -6.08 9.61 7.79
N PRO A 136 -4.76 9.46 7.99
CA PRO A 136 -3.92 10.48 8.60
C PRO A 136 -3.79 11.73 7.71
N LEU A 137 -3.77 11.59 6.39
CA LEU A 137 -3.77 12.74 5.48
C LEU A 137 -5.06 13.56 5.61
N ASN A 138 -6.22 12.92 5.64
CA ASN A 138 -7.51 13.61 5.82
C ASN A 138 -7.60 14.28 7.20
N VAL A 139 -7.17 13.61 8.26
CA VAL A 139 -7.14 14.19 9.61
C VAL A 139 -6.18 15.38 9.66
N PHE A 140 -4.99 15.27 9.08
CA PHE A 140 -4.01 16.35 9.03
C PHE A 140 -4.53 17.54 8.20
N TYR A 141 -5.15 17.27 7.05
CA TYR A 141 -5.76 18.29 6.20
C TYR A 141 -6.91 19.01 6.92
N PHE A 142 -7.77 18.27 7.62
CA PHE A 142 -8.86 18.84 8.41
C PHE A 142 -8.32 19.71 9.55
N ASN A 143 -7.27 19.25 10.26
CA ASN A 143 -6.62 20.03 11.31
C ASN A 143 -5.96 21.31 10.76
N LEU A 144 -5.31 21.25 9.59
CA LEU A 144 -4.74 22.42 8.93
C LEU A 144 -5.83 23.41 8.49
N TYR A 145 -6.94 22.92 7.94
CA TYR A 145 -8.08 23.75 7.57
C TYR A 145 -8.65 24.46 8.79
N PHE A 146 -8.91 23.73 9.88
CA PHE A 146 -9.46 24.29 11.10
C PHE A 146 -8.48 25.25 11.80
N SER A 147 -7.17 24.96 11.78
CA SER A 147 -6.12 25.86 12.28
C SER A 147 -6.05 27.16 11.47
N LYS A 148 -6.20 27.09 10.14
CA LYS A 148 -6.22 28.28 9.28
C LYS A 148 -7.47 29.13 9.50
N VAL A 149 -8.65 28.50 9.60
CA VAL A 149 -9.92 29.17 9.92
C VAL A 149 -9.89 29.75 11.33
N GLY A 150 -9.36 29.02 12.32
CA GLY A 150 -9.18 29.46 13.69
C GLY A 150 -8.22 30.65 13.81
N ARG A 151 -7.10 30.63 13.06
CA ARG A 151 -6.16 31.75 12.99
C ARG A 151 -6.83 33.00 12.39
N GLN A 152 -7.58 32.86 11.30
CA GLN A 152 -8.28 33.98 10.67
C GLN A 152 -9.37 34.58 11.58
N LYS A 153 -10.10 33.73 12.30
CA LYS A 153 -11.09 34.17 13.31
C LYS A 153 -10.41 34.89 14.48
N GLY A 154 -9.25 34.41 14.91
CA GLY A 154 -8.44 35.04 15.96
C GLY A 154 -7.88 36.41 15.57
N GLU A 155 -7.42 36.58 14.33
CA GLU A 155 -6.96 37.86 13.79
C GLU A 155 -8.12 38.87 13.68
N THR A 156 -9.27 38.43 13.18
CA THR A 156 -10.47 39.28 13.06
C THR A 156 -10.96 39.79 14.42
N GLN A 157 -11.01 38.90 15.43
CA GLN A 157 -11.36 39.27 16.81
C GLN A 157 -10.39 40.28 17.42
N ARG A 158 -9.09 40.16 17.13
CA ARG A 158 -8.07 41.10 17.61
C ARG A 158 -8.24 42.49 16.98
N SER A 159 -8.44 42.56 15.66
CA SER A 159 -8.71 43.81 14.96
C SER A 159 -10.00 44.50 15.43
N ILE A 160 -11.07 43.76 15.70
CA ILE A 160 -12.33 44.35 16.21
C ILE A 160 -12.13 44.96 17.61
N LYS A 161 -11.37 44.30 18.49
CA LYS A 161 -11.09 44.81 19.84
C LYS A 161 -10.27 46.10 19.82
N GLU A 162 -9.25 46.17 18.96
CA GLU A 162 -8.44 47.38 18.76
C GLU A 162 -9.31 48.55 18.25
N LEU A 163 -10.16 48.32 17.26
CA LEU A 163 -11.06 49.36 16.72
C LEU A 163 -12.06 49.88 17.76
N LEU A 164 -12.65 48.99 18.58
CA LEU A 164 -13.55 49.41 19.65
C LEU A 164 -12.85 50.28 20.70
N GLN A 165 -11.62 49.94 21.08
CA GLN A 165 -10.83 50.75 22.02
C GLN A 165 -10.54 52.14 21.47
N ILE A 166 -10.23 52.25 20.17
CA ILE A 166 -10.01 53.54 19.52
C ILE A 166 -11.30 54.39 19.52
N VAL A 167 -12.43 53.81 19.11
CA VAL A 167 -13.72 54.52 19.04
C VAL A 167 -14.18 54.99 20.42
N PHE A 168 -14.12 54.14 21.45
CA PHE A 168 -14.52 54.53 22.80
C PHE A 168 -13.64 55.64 23.36
N LYS A 169 -12.34 55.60 23.07
CA LYS A 169 -11.41 56.65 23.49
C LYS A 169 -11.65 57.98 22.77
N GLU A 170 -12.13 57.94 21.54
CA GLU A 170 -12.46 59.13 20.76
C GLU A 170 -13.79 59.77 21.22
N GLU A 171 -14.78 58.96 21.59
CA GLU A 171 -16.04 59.41 22.22
C GLU A 171 -15.81 60.06 23.60
N GLU A 172 -14.95 59.48 24.43
CA GLU A 172 -14.60 60.05 25.74
C GLU A 172 -13.87 61.39 25.58
N ASN A 173 -12.96 61.49 24.61
CA ASN A 173 -12.22 62.73 24.30
C ASN A 173 -13.12 63.82 23.66
N CYS A 174 -14.20 63.45 22.97
CA CYS A 174 -15.19 64.39 22.42
C CYS A 174 -16.15 64.91 23.50
N SER A 175 -16.46 64.08 24.49
CA SER A 175 -17.31 64.43 25.64
C SER A 175 -16.64 65.45 26.56
N ASP A 176 -15.34 65.26 26.85
CA ASP A 176 -14.56 66.20 27.67
C ASP A 176 -14.42 67.60 27.04
N GLN A 177 -14.36 67.69 25.71
CA GLN A 177 -14.31 68.99 25.00
C GLN A 177 -15.63 69.77 25.06
N THR A 178 -16.77 69.09 25.25
CA THR A 178 -18.08 69.74 25.33
C THR A 178 -18.31 70.37 26.71
N GLU A 179 -17.86 69.71 27.79
CA GLU A 179 -17.95 70.26 29.15
C GLU A 179 -17.00 71.45 29.38
N THR A 180 -15.81 71.47 28.75
CA THR A 180 -14.92 72.64 28.85
C THR A 180 -15.42 73.88 28.10
N SER A 181 -16.31 73.72 27.12
CA SER A 181 -16.90 74.84 26.37
C SER A 181 -18.08 75.50 27.11
N GLU A 182 -18.86 74.74 27.88
CA GLU A 182 -19.95 75.28 28.70
C GLU A 182 -19.46 75.97 29.99
N GLY A 183 -18.34 75.51 30.57
CA GLY A 183 -17.72 76.16 31.73
C GLY A 183 -17.10 77.54 31.45
N SER A 184 -17.03 77.97 30.18
CA SER A 184 -16.40 79.24 29.76
C SER A 184 -17.42 80.35 29.41
N LYS A 185 -18.72 80.14 29.68
CA LYS A 185 -19.80 81.12 29.40
C LYS A 185 -20.47 81.72 30.65
N ILE A 186 -19.83 81.72 31.80
CA ILE A 186 -20.30 82.44 33.01
C ILE A 186 -19.28 83.52 33.39
#